data_AF-A0A4Q2X736-F1
#
_entry.id   AF-A0A4Q2X736-F1
#
_cell.length_a   1.000
_cell.length_b   1.000
_cell.length_c   1.000
_cell.angle_alpha   90.00
_cell.angle_beta   90.00
_cell.angle_gamma   90.00
#
_symmetry.space_group_name_H-M   'P 1'
#
loop_
_entity.id
_entity.type
_entity.pdbx_description
1 polymer ?
#
loop_
_entity_poly.entity_id
_entity_poly.type
_entity_poly.pdbx_seq_one_letter_code
_entity_poly.pdbx_strand_id
1 'polypeptide(L)' 'MSIAALRQLPAEEKLRIIETLWSDLSGQDEDIESPAWHAEELRKTESAFLAGGEQVLDWSEAKKELRARFE' A
#
# COMPACT_ATOMS: atom_id res chain seq x y z
N MET A 1 14.88 6.54 19.00
CA MET A 1 13.94 7.66 19.24
C MET A 1 12.67 7.09 19.84
N SER A 2 12.04 7.73 20.84
CA SER A 2 10.80 7.19 21.43
C SER A 2 9.56 7.64 20.64
N ILE A 3 8.46 6.88 20.72
CA ILE A 3 7.16 7.27 20.13
C ILE A 3 6.70 8.62 20.71
N ALA A 4 6.97 8.87 21.99
CA ALA A 4 6.68 10.14 22.63
C ALA A 4 7.44 11.31 21.97
N ALA A 5 8.71 11.11 21.61
CA ALA A 5 9.50 12.11 20.89
C ALA A 5 8.99 12.33 19.45
N LEU A 6 8.63 11.26 18.73
CA LEU A 6 8.06 11.36 17.38
C LEU A 6 6.79 12.20 17.33
N ARG A 7 5.93 12.12 18.36
CA ARG A 7 4.69 12.90 18.42
C ARG A 7 4.92 14.41 18.47
N GLN A 8 6.04 14.86 19.05
CA GLN A 8 6.39 16.27 19.18
C GLN A 8 6.99 16.88 17.89
N LEU A 9 7.32 16.05 16.91
CA LEU A 9 7.92 16.53 15.66
C LEU A 9 6.90 17.30 14.78
N PRO A 10 7.36 18.30 14.01
CA PRO A 10 6.59 18.90 12.94
C PRO A 10 6.14 17.84 11.91
N ALA A 11 5.07 18.13 11.17
CA ALA A 11 4.57 17.23 10.14
C ALA A 11 5.62 16.92 9.06
N GLU A 12 6.39 17.92 8.64
CA GLU A 12 7.44 17.74 7.62
C GLU A 12 8.52 16.73 8.07
N GLU A 13 8.98 16.82 9.32
CA GLU A 13 9.98 15.90 9.86
C GLU A 13 9.42 14.49 10.01
N LYS A 14 8.15 14.36 10.43
CA LYS A 14 7.47 13.06 10.48
C LYS A 14 7.39 12.42 9.10
N LEU A 15 7.04 13.18 8.08
CA LEU A 15 6.97 12.69 6.70
C LEU A 15 8.33 12.22 6.20
N ARG A 16 9.39 13.00 6.43
CA ARG A 16 10.76 12.61 6.06
C ARG A 16 11.22 11.32 6.73
N ILE A 17 10.87 11.14 8.00
CA ILE A 17 11.14 9.89 8.75
C ILE A 17 10.34 8.74 8.15
N ILE A 18 9.05 8.93 7.86
CA ILE A 18 8.19 7.91 7.24
C ILE A 18 8.77 7.48 5.89
N GLU A 19 9.16 8.42 5.02
CA GLU A 19 9.74 8.12 3.71
C GLU A 19 11.06 7.34 3.83
N THR A 20 11.92 7.75 4.76
CA THR A 20 13.21 7.07 5.01
C THR A 20 12.99 5.65 5.51
N LEU A 21 12.10 5.47 6.49
CA LEU A 21 11.77 4.15 7.02
C LEU A 21 11.09 3.27 5.97
N TRP A 22 10.18 3.84 5.19
CA TRP A 22 9.50 3.12 4.13
C TRP A 22 10.49 2.61 3.08
N SER A 23 11.41 3.47 2.63
CA SER A 23 12.45 3.09 1.67
C SER A 23 13.41 2.02 2.20
N ASP A 24 13.75 2.08 3.49
CA ASP A 24 14.64 1.11 4.14
C ASP A 24 13.96 -0.27 4.26
N LEU A 25 12.69 -0.28 4.68
CA LEU A 25 11.90 -1.51 4.84
C LEU A 25 11.50 -2.14 3.50
N SER A 26 11.15 -1.34 2.50
CA SER A 26 10.73 -1.85 1.18
C SER A 26 11.86 -2.49 0.37
N GLY A 27 13.11 -2.35 0.80
CA GLY A 27 14.26 -3.03 0.19
C GLY A 27 14.53 -4.42 0.76
N GLN A 28 13.86 -4.80 1.85
CA GLN A 28 14.08 -6.03 2.62
C GLN A 28 12.88 -6.99 2.48
N ASP A 29 12.27 -7.05 1.29
CA ASP A 29 11.04 -7.83 1.02
C ASP A 29 11.17 -9.33 1.36
N GLU A 30 12.38 -9.87 1.41
CA GLU A 30 12.64 -11.28 1.75
C GLU A 30 12.58 -11.58 3.26
N ASP A 31 12.70 -10.56 4.12
CA ASP A 31 12.80 -10.74 5.58
C ASP A 31 11.43 -10.77 6.28
N ILE A 32 10.33 -10.46 5.57
CA ILE A 32 8.98 -10.44 6.11
C ILE A 32 8.08 -11.42 5.36
N GLU A 33 7.78 -12.55 6.00
CA GLU A 33 6.81 -13.49 5.44
C GLU A 33 5.43 -12.85 5.30
N SER A 34 4.89 -12.88 4.08
CA SER A 34 3.51 -12.48 3.85
C SER A 34 2.55 -13.42 4.59
N PRO A 35 1.51 -12.89 5.27
CA PRO A 35 0.47 -13.72 5.86
C PRO A 35 -0.14 -14.69 4.84
N ALA A 36 -0.46 -15.91 5.26
CA ALA A 36 -0.97 -16.96 4.37
C ALA A 36 -2.24 -16.56 3.58
N TRP A 37 -3.05 -15.65 4.13
CA TRP A 37 -4.25 -15.16 3.45
C TRP A 37 -3.96 -14.27 2.24
N HIS A 38 -2.78 -13.63 2.15
CA HIS A 38 -2.39 -12.82 0.99
C HIS A 38 -2.38 -13.66 -0.29
N ALA A 39 -1.75 -14.84 -0.23
CA ALA A 39 -1.68 -15.75 -1.37
C ALA A 39 -3.07 -16.26 -1.79
N GLU A 40 -3.97 -16.44 -0.83
CA GLU A 40 -5.34 -16.85 -1.12
C GLU A 40 -6.14 -15.76 -1.84
N GLU A 41 -6.06 -14.51 -1.39
CA GLU A 41 -6.73 -13.39 -2.06
C GLU A 41 -6.14 -13.08 -3.44
N LEU A 42 -4.82 -13.24 -3.62
CA LEU A 42 -4.18 -13.12 -4.94
C LEU A 42 -4.71 -14.19 -5.91
N ARG A 43 -4.79 -15.46 -5.49
CA ARG A 43 -5.35 -16.53 -6.34
C ARG A 43 -6.82 -16.30 -6.68
N LYS A 44 -7.62 -15.82 -5.73
CA LYS A 44 -9.03 -15.48 -6.01
C LYS A 44 -9.14 -14.38 -7.05
N THR A 45 -8.36 -13.31 -6.89
CA THR A 45 -8.34 -12.17 -7.82
C THR A 45 -7.88 -12.61 -9.21
N GLU A 46 -6.81 -13.41 -9.30
CA GLU A 46 -6.31 -13.95 -10.56
C GLU A 46 -7.36 -14.82 -11.26
N SER A 47 -8.01 -15.73 -10.53
CA SER A 47 -9.08 -16.56 -11.08
C SER A 47 -10.27 -15.73 -11.58
N ALA A 48 -10.67 -14.69 -10.85
CA ALA A 48 -11.76 -13.80 -11.24
C ALA A 48 -11.40 -12.96 -12.48
N PHE A 49 -10.16 -12.50 -12.57
CA PHE A 49 -9.63 -11.80 -13.74
C PHE A 49 -9.61 -12.70 -14.98
N LEU A 50 -9.09 -13.92 -14.88
CA LEU A 50 -9.06 -14.88 -15.99
C LEU A 50 -10.47 -15.31 -16.43
N ALA A 51 -11.44 -15.31 -15.51
CA ALA A 51 -12.85 -15.54 -15.82
C ALA A 51 -13.55 -14.31 -16.43
N GLY A 52 -12.87 -13.16 -16.54
CA GLY A 52 -13.43 -11.91 -17.07
C GLY A 52 -14.31 -11.14 -16.08
N GLY A 53 -14.30 -11.51 -14.80
CA GLY A 53 -15.05 -10.84 -13.73
C GLY A 53 -14.38 -9.58 -13.18
N GLU A 54 -13.06 -9.45 -13.38
CA GLU A 54 -12.27 -8.28 -12.96
C GLU A 54 -11.68 -7.56 -14.18
N GLN A 55 -11.53 -6.24 -14.08
CA GLN A 55 -10.94 -5.41 -15.13
C GLN A 55 -9.65 -4.77 -14.62
N VAL A 56 -8.62 -4.76 -15.47
CA VAL A 56 -7.42 -3.99 -15.21
C VAL A 56 -7.71 -2.53 -15.57
N LEU A 57 -7.52 -1.65 -14.60
CA LEU A 57 -7.68 -0.22 -14.76
C LEU A 57 -6.33 0.47 -14.62
N ASP A 58 -6.12 1.51 -15.42
CA ASP A 58 -5.00 2.41 -15.20
C ASP A 58 -5.16 3.11 -13.84
N TRP A 59 -4.06 3.22 -13.11
CA TRP A 59 -4.06 3.77 -11.75
C TRP A 59 -4.52 5.23 -11.69
N SER A 60 -4.21 6.02 -12.73
CA SER A 60 -4.66 7.42 -12.80
C SER A 60 -6.16 7.52 -13.05
N GLU A 61 -6.72 6.66 -13.90
CA GLU A 61 -8.15 6.59 -14.16
C GLU A 61 -8.92 6.08 -12.93
N ALA A 62 -8.43 5.04 -12.26
CA ALA A 62 -9.04 4.53 -11.03
C ALA A 62 -9.12 5.62 -9.93
N LYS A 63 -8.04 6.39 -9.75
CA LYS A 63 -8.05 7.53 -8.81
C LYS A 63 -9.06 8.59 -9.19
N LYS A 64 -9.17 8.92 -10.48
CA LYS A 64 -10.10 9.92 -10.99
C LYS A 64 -11.54 9.50 -10.74
N GLU A 65 -11.88 8.24 -10.99
CA GLU A 65 -13.22 7.69 -10.75
C GLU A 65 -13.58 7.73 -9.25
N LEU A 66 -12.67 7.31 -8.37
CA LEU A 66 -12.90 7.33 -6.92
C LEU A 66 -13.15 8.74 -6.40
N ARG A 67 -12.34 9.72 -6.83
CA ARG A 67 -12.56 11.13 -6.46
C ARG A 67 -13.90 11.63 -6.95
N ALA A 68 -14.24 11.39 -8.22
CA ALA A 68 -15.53 11.81 -8.78
C ALA A 68 -16.74 11.19 -8.05
N ARG A 69 -16.58 10.03 -7.41
CA ARG A 69 -17.64 9.33 -6.69
C ARG A 69 -17.80 9.76 -5.23
N PHE A 70 -16.71 10.17 -4.57
CA PHE A 70 -16.66 10.34 -3.12
C PHE A 70 -16.21 11.73 -2.65
N GLU A 71 -15.70 12.59 -3.54
CA GLU A 71 -15.47 14.02 -3.28
C GLU A 71 -16.65 14.85 -3.81
#